data_AF-A0A0S8J270-F1
#
_entry.id   AF-A0A0S8J270-F1
#
_cell.length_a   1.000
_cell.length_b   1.000
_cell.length_c   1.000
_cell.angle_alpha   90.00
_cell.angle_beta   90.00
_cell.angle_gamma   90.00
#
_symmetry.space_group_name_H-M   'P 1'
#
loop_
_entity.id
_entity.type
_entity.pdbx_description
1 polymer ?
#
loop_
_entity_poly.entity_id
_entity_poly.type
_entity_poly.pdbx_seq_one_letter_code
_entity_poly.pdbx_strand_id
1 'polypeptide(L)'
;MKEKLWVFIVKFVAVSLTLFALWYWKGQSYYIKILDGFLTFFLITLSGLDIEYFSYPVDIFNNLIPFVSLMIITRDIKLRQRISKLGWGLLILILWHMILSQAIYFLHDQYQRAAELYEKLSVPLYLFSETLPFLLWILFARKQVVDLFMPRKVAAK
;
A
#
# COMPACT_ATOMS: atom_id res chain seq x y z
N MET A 1 -21.17 20.97 -1.78
CA MET A 1 -20.18 21.87 -1.13
C MET A 1 -18.80 21.25 -1.26
N LYS A 2 -17.80 22.01 -1.77
CA LYS A 2 -16.41 21.54 -1.82
C LYS A 2 -15.91 21.28 -0.40
N GLU A 3 -15.33 20.12 -0.17
CA GLU A 3 -14.76 19.77 1.13
C GLU A 3 -13.50 20.60 1.40
N LYS A 4 -13.33 21.08 2.64
CA LYS A 4 -12.11 21.77 3.06
C LYS A 4 -11.01 20.74 3.33
N LEU A 5 -9.76 21.03 2.96
CA LEU A 5 -8.62 20.13 3.12
C LEU A 5 -8.47 19.61 4.56
N TRP A 6 -8.64 20.46 5.58
CA TRP A 6 -8.54 20.03 6.98
C TRP A 6 -9.61 18.99 7.36
N VAL A 7 -10.82 19.08 6.80
CA VAL A 7 -11.89 18.10 7.05
C VAL A 7 -11.50 16.75 6.44
N PHE A 8 -10.90 16.77 5.24
CA PHE A 8 -10.38 15.57 4.60
C PHE A 8 -9.27 14.93 5.44
N ILE A 9 -8.34 15.72 5.97
CA ILE A 9 -7.26 15.23 6.85
C ILE A 9 -7.82 14.58 8.11
N VAL A 10 -8.78 15.22 8.79
CA VAL A 10 -9.41 14.65 10.01
C VAL A 10 -10.08 13.32 9.71
N LYS A 11 -10.81 13.21 8.59
CA LYS A 11 -11.42 11.95 8.15
C LYS A 11 -10.39 10.89 7.83
N PHE A 12 -9.32 11.26 7.15
CA PHE A 12 -8.22 10.37 6.84
C PHE A 12 -7.63 9.78 8.12
N VAL A 13 -7.29 10.62 9.10
CA VAL A 13 -6.75 10.17 10.38
C VAL A 13 -7.73 9.23 11.10
N ALA A 14 -9.01 9.61 11.20
CA ALA A 14 -10.01 8.80 11.90
C ALA A 14 -10.22 7.42 11.25
N VAL A 15 -10.33 7.37 9.92
CA VAL A 15 -10.50 6.10 9.18
C VAL A 15 -9.24 5.27 9.22
N SER A 16 -8.06 5.87 9.04
CA SER A 16 -6.77 5.17 9.10
C SER A 16 -6.53 4.57 10.47
N LEU A 17 -6.80 5.28 11.57
CA LEU A 17 -6.66 4.75 12.93
C LEU A 17 -7.58 3.55 13.17
N THR A 18 -8.81 3.62 12.70
CA THR A 18 -9.78 2.52 12.83
C THR A 18 -9.32 1.29 12.05
N LEU A 19 -8.90 1.48 10.80
CA LEU A 19 -8.39 0.39 9.95
C LEU A 19 -7.07 -0.16 10.48
N PHE A 20 -6.21 0.67 11.04
CA PHE A 20 -4.96 0.25 11.68
C PHE A 20 -5.23 -0.63 12.91
N ALA A 21 -6.19 -0.25 13.77
CA ALA A 21 -6.58 -1.09 14.90
C ALA A 21 -7.12 -2.46 14.45
N LEU A 22 -7.97 -2.48 13.41
CA LEU A 22 -8.50 -3.74 12.84
C LEU A 22 -7.39 -4.58 12.19
N TRP A 23 -6.45 -3.93 11.52
CA TRP A 23 -5.29 -4.57 10.92
C TRP A 23 -4.43 -5.26 11.96
N TYR A 24 -4.03 -4.54 13.02
CA TYR A 24 -3.19 -5.09 14.05
C TYR A 24 -3.89 -6.18 14.87
N TRP A 25 -5.20 -6.06 15.07
CA TRP A 25 -5.96 -7.08 15.79
C TRP A 25 -6.01 -8.41 15.05
N LYS A 26 -6.31 -8.42 13.74
CA LYS A 26 -6.43 -9.65 12.95
C LYS A 26 -5.95 -9.54 11.51
N GLY A 27 -6.11 -8.38 10.87
CA GLY A 27 -5.83 -8.20 9.44
C GLY A 27 -4.41 -8.62 9.04
N GLN A 28 -3.40 -8.25 9.83
CA GLN A 28 -2.00 -8.59 9.59
C GLN A 28 -1.78 -10.11 9.54
N SER A 29 -2.34 -10.85 10.51
CA SER A 29 -2.19 -12.30 10.59
C SER A 29 -2.82 -13.02 9.40
N TYR A 30 -3.99 -12.58 8.94
CA TYR A 30 -4.64 -13.14 7.75
C TYR A 30 -3.90 -12.77 6.48
N TYR A 31 -3.42 -11.54 6.39
CA TYR A 31 -2.67 -11.07 5.24
C TYR A 31 -1.38 -11.85 5.04
N ILE A 32 -0.61 -12.06 6.10
CA ILE A 32 0.63 -12.86 6.03
C ILE A 32 0.32 -14.28 5.57
N LYS A 33 -0.71 -14.94 6.11
CA LYS A 33 -1.12 -16.29 5.66
C LYS A 33 -1.48 -16.35 4.18
N ILE A 34 -2.16 -15.32 3.67
CA ILE A 34 -2.50 -15.22 2.25
C ILE A 34 -1.22 -15.03 1.44
N LEU A 35 -0.35 -14.10 1.86
CA LEU A 35 0.89 -13.79 1.16
C LEU A 35 1.84 -14.98 1.12
N ASP A 36 2.00 -15.70 2.24
CA ASP A 36 2.72 -16.98 2.34
C ASP A 36 2.22 -17.97 1.30
N GLY A 37 0.90 -18.23 1.28
CA GLY A 37 0.32 -19.17 0.34
C GLY A 37 0.62 -18.83 -1.12
N PHE A 38 0.55 -17.54 -1.48
CA PHE A 38 0.91 -17.09 -2.83
C PHE A 38 2.41 -17.17 -3.09
N LEU A 39 3.25 -16.68 -2.19
CA LEU A 39 4.71 -16.66 -2.38
C LEU A 39 5.27 -18.07 -2.46
N THR A 40 4.90 -18.97 -1.55
CA THR A 40 5.29 -20.38 -1.60
C THR A 40 4.86 -21.02 -2.91
N PHE A 41 3.62 -20.79 -3.38
CA PHE A 41 3.17 -21.30 -4.68
C PHE A 41 4.02 -20.79 -5.84
N PHE A 42 4.29 -19.48 -5.91
CA PHE A 42 5.08 -18.89 -6.98
C PHE A 42 6.55 -19.32 -6.91
N LEU A 43 7.17 -19.35 -5.72
CA LEU A 43 8.57 -19.68 -5.54
C LEU A 43 8.87 -21.15 -5.80
N ILE A 44 8.01 -22.06 -5.34
CA ILE A 44 8.14 -23.49 -5.65
C ILE A 44 7.97 -23.71 -7.15
N THR A 45 6.95 -23.10 -7.77
CA THR A 45 6.63 -23.34 -9.18
C THR A 45 7.63 -22.71 -10.15
N LEU A 46 8.16 -21.52 -9.86
CA LEU A 46 9.08 -20.80 -10.77
C LEU A 46 10.56 -21.02 -10.47
N SER A 47 10.93 -21.24 -9.21
CA SER A 47 12.34 -21.29 -8.81
C SER A 47 12.76 -22.60 -8.14
N GLY A 48 11.82 -23.49 -7.79
CA GLY A 48 12.13 -24.76 -7.12
C GLY A 48 12.74 -24.59 -5.72
N LEU A 49 12.64 -23.38 -5.14
CA LEU A 49 13.16 -23.05 -3.83
C LEU A 49 12.06 -23.25 -2.79
N ASP A 50 12.34 -24.08 -1.79
CA ASP A 50 11.49 -24.26 -0.61
C ASP A 50 12.00 -23.31 0.48
N ILE A 51 11.20 -22.30 0.82
CA ILE A 51 11.61 -21.28 1.78
C ILE A 51 10.87 -21.52 3.10
N GLU A 52 11.38 -22.49 3.87
CA GLU A 52 11.10 -22.53 5.29
C GLU A 52 11.77 -21.29 5.92
N TYR A 53 10.98 -20.43 6.58
CA TYR A 53 11.44 -19.25 7.34
C TYR A 53 11.79 -17.98 6.54
N PHE A 54 10.90 -17.56 5.65
CA PHE A 54 10.95 -16.24 5.06
C PHE A 54 10.68 -15.12 6.11
N SER A 55 11.64 -14.22 6.34
CA SER A 55 11.42 -13.05 7.19
C SER A 55 10.72 -11.94 6.41
N TYR A 56 9.41 -11.80 6.58
CA TYR A 56 8.65 -10.73 5.95
C TYR A 56 8.95 -9.36 6.57
N PRO A 57 9.05 -8.30 5.75
CA PRO A 57 9.09 -6.94 6.26
C PRO A 57 7.66 -6.49 6.64
N VAL A 58 7.13 -7.07 7.71
CA VAL A 58 5.72 -6.98 8.11
C VAL A 58 5.26 -5.54 8.31
N ASP A 59 6.16 -4.67 8.77
CA ASP A 59 5.87 -3.26 9.01
C ASP A 59 5.45 -2.51 7.75
N ILE A 60 5.90 -2.94 6.56
CA ILE A 60 5.56 -2.31 5.29
C ILE A 60 4.14 -2.64 4.84
N PHE A 61 3.59 -3.77 5.27
CA PHE A 61 2.29 -4.25 4.78
C PHE A 61 1.13 -3.38 5.28
N ASN A 62 1.38 -2.52 6.25
CA ASN A 62 0.44 -1.51 6.71
C ASN A 62 0.07 -0.48 5.61
N ASN A 63 0.82 -0.41 4.50
CA ASN A 63 0.58 0.49 3.37
C ASN A 63 -0.79 0.29 2.69
N LEU A 64 -1.44 -0.86 2.90
CA LEU A 64 -2.85 -1.05 2.48
C LEU A 64 -3.79 -0.07 3.18
N ILE A 65 -3.53 0.26 4.45
CA ILE A 65 -4.37 1.11 5.30
C ILE A 65 -4.49 2.53 4.75
N PRO A 66 -3.40 3.30 4.51
CA PRO A 66 -3.53 4.65 3.99
C PRO A 66 -4.20 4.65 2.61
N PHE A 67 -3.93 3.68 1.74
CA PHE A 67 -4.59 3.60 0.43
C PHE A 67 -6.10 3.40 0.54
N VAL A 68 -6.53 2.41 1.32
CA VAL A 68 -7.95 2.11 1.55
C VAL A 68 -8.63 3.31 2.21
N SER A 69 -7.99 3.93 3.19
CA SER A 69 -8.52 5.11 3.89
C SER A 69 -8.75 6.25 2.92
N LEU A 70 -7.75 6.61 2.10
CA LEU A 70 -7.86 7.65 1.08
C LEU A 70 -9.01 7.37 0.10
N MET A 71 -9.13 6.14 -0.38
CA MET A 71 -10.18 5.75 -1.33
C MET A 71 -11.59 5.76 -0.72
N ILE A 72 -11.74 5.40 0.55
CA ILE A 72 -13.02 5.42 1.27
C ILE A 72 -13.50 6.86 1.48
N ILE A 73 -12.63 7.74 1.98
CA ILE A 73 -12.99 9.11 2.32
C ILE A 73 -13.16 10.00 1.08
N THR A 74 -12.55 9.63 -0.05
CA THR A 74 -12.63 10.38 -1.30
C THR A 74 -14.08 10.42 -1.81
N ARG A 75 -14.63 11.64 -1.85
CA ARG A 75 -15.99 11.92 -2.32
C ARG A 75 -16.08 11.90 -3.85
N ASP A 76 -17.30 11.92 -4.37
CA ASP A 76 -17.58 12.07 -5.80
C ASP A 76 -16.97 10.97 -6.70
N ILE A 77 -16.81 9.76 -6.15
CA ILE A 77 -16.53 8.53 -6.90
C ILE A 77 -17.74 7.61 -6.74
N LYS A 78 -18.34 7.18 -7.87
CA LYS A 78 -19.45 6.21 -7.85
C LYS A 78 -19.00 4.91 -7.18
N LEU A 79 -19.86 4.30 -6.36
CA LEU A 79 -19.51 3.11 -5.57
C LEU A 79 -18.87 1.98 -6.42
N ARG A 80 -19.45 1.65 -7.57
CA ARG A 80 -18.91 0.63 -8.50
C ARG A 80 -17.47 0.96 -8.95
N GLN A 81 -17.21 2.23 -9.28
CA GLN A 81 -15.87 2.68 -9.67
C GLN A 81 -14.92 2.67 -8.48
N ARG A 82 -15.38 3.04 -7.29
CA ARG A 82 -14.59 3.00 -6.06
C ARG A 82 -14.15 1.57 -5.74
N ILE A 83 -15.07 0.61 -5.77
CA ILE A 83 -14.76 -0.82 -5.53
C ILE A 83 -13.76 -1.34 -6.56
N SER A 84 -13.96 -1.04 -7.85
CA SER A 84 -13.02 -1.46 -8.90
C SER A 84 -11.62 -0.85 -8.71
N LYS A 85 -11.52 0.44 -8.43
CA LYS A 85 -10.24 1.13 -8.17
C LYS A 85 -9.55 0.64 -6.90
N LEU A 86 -10.32 0.38 -5.83
CA LEU A 86 -9.83 -0.26 -4.61
C LEU A 86 -9.25 -1.64 -4.93
N GLY A 87 -9.99 -2.47 -5.67
CA GLY A 87 -9.52 -3.80 -6.07
C GLY A 87 -8.20 -3.75 -6.85
N TRP A 88 -8.13 -2.89 -7.88
CA TRP A 88 -6.90 -2.73 -8.66
C TRP A 88 -5.72 -2.17 -7.84
N GLY A 89 -5.96 -1.17 -7.00
CA GLY A 89 -4.89 -0.62 -6.16
C GLY A 89 -4.40 -1.60 -5.10
N LEU A 90 -5.31 -2.34 -4.45
CA LEU A 90 -4.94 -3.41 -3.52
C LEU A 90 -4.14 -4.51 -4.22
N LEU A 91 -4.54 -4.91 -5.44
CA LEU A 91 -3.79 -5.88 -6.23
C LEU A 91 -2.36 -5.38 -6.52
N ILE A 92 -2.20 -4.11 -6.93
CA ILE A 92 -0.88 -3.52 -7.17
C ILE A 92 -0.03 -3.52 -5.89
N LEU A 93 -0.60 -3.15 -4.74
CA LEU A 93 0.11 -3.17 -3.46
C LEU A 93 0.52 -4.58 -3.04
N ILE A 94 -0.35 -5.59 -3.24
CA ILE A 94 -0.02 -6.99 -2.96
C ILE A 94 1.11 -7.47 -3.85
N LEU A 95 1.05 -7.21 -5.16
CA LEU A 95 2.12 -7.56 -6.09
C LEU A 95 3.44 -6.87 -5.71
N TRP A 96 3.37 -5.60 -5.29
CA TRP A 96 4.53 -4.89 -4.77
C TRP A 96 5.10 -5.54 -3.51
N HIS A 97 4.26 -5.93 -2.55
CA HIS A 97 4.71 -6.64 -1.34
C HIS A 97 5.38 -7.99 -1.67
N MET A 98 4.94 -8.68 -2.73
CA MET A 98 5.60 -9.89 -3.20
C MET A 98 6.99 -9.60 -3.79
N ILE A 99 7.09 -8.60 -4.68
CA ILE A 99 8.35 -8.18 -5.31
C ILE A 99 9.35 -7.69 -4.25
N LEU A 100 8.96 -6.62 -3.55
CA LEU A 100 9.02 -6.51 -2.10
C LEU A 100 9.93 -7.46 -1.33
N SER A 101 9.23 -8.44 -0.77
CA SER A 101 9.74 -9.58 -0.04
C SER A 101 10.84 -10.26 -0.84
N GLN A 102 10.56 -10.72 -2.06
CA GLN A 102 11.52 -11.49 -2.86
C GLN A 102 12.86 -10.76 -3.06
N ALA A 103 12.84 -9.45 -3.31
CA ALA A 103 14.04 -8.63 -3.44
C ALA A 103 14.84 -8.59 -2.14
N ILE A 104 14.18 -8.38 -1.00
CA ILE A 104 14.81 -8.41 0.33
C ILE A 104 15.45 -9.77 0.61
N TYR A 105 14.79 -10.86 0.27
CA TYR A 105 15.33 -12.21 0.43
C TYR A 105 16.59 -12.44 -0.40
N PHE A 106 16.57 -12.11 -1.69
CA PHE A 106 17.77 -12.24 -2.53
C PHE A 106 18.93 -11.37 -2.01
N LEU A 107 18.64 -10.17 -1.51
CA LEU A 107 19.65 -9.29 -0.93
C LEU A 107 20.24 -9.85 0.38
N HIS A 108 19.44 -10.57 1.17
CA HIS A 108 19.86 -11.12 2.47
C HIS A 108 20.56 -12.50 2.33
N ASP A 109 20.01 -13.42 1.55
CA ASP A 109 20.40 -14.85 1.53
C ASP A 109 21.57 -15.15 0.57
N GLN A 110 21.55 -14.61 -0.66
CA GLN A 110 22.57 -14.96 -1.66
C GLN A 110 23.97 -14.40 -1.37
N TYR A 111 24.09 -13.37 -0.53
CA TYR A 111 25.35 -12.65 -0.43
C TYR A 111 26.17 -12.94 0.82
N GLN A 112 25.61 -13.33 1.97
CA GLN A 112 26.31 -13.48 3.28
C GLN A 112 27.36 -12.37 3.64
N ARG A 113 27.41 -11.29 2.86
CA ARG A 113 28.40 -10.19 2.84
C ARG A 113 27.74 -8.83 2.56
N ALA A 114 26.42 -8.77 2.36
CA ALA A 114 25.76 -7.61 1.77
C ALA A 114 25.03 -6.69 2.78
N ALA A 115 25.59 -6.48 3.99
CA ALA A 115 25.06 -5.44 4.88
C ALA A 115 24.98 -4.08 4.15
N GLU A 116 26.01 -3.74 3.39
CA GLU A 116 26.10 -2.43 2.72
C GLU A 116 25.14 -2.28 1.52
N LEU A 117 24.95 -3.33 0.70
CA LEU A 117 24.03 -3.28 -0.44
C LEU A 117 22.57 -3.34 0.02
N TYR A 118 22.29 -4.17 1.04
CA TYR A 118 20.99 -4.21 1.70
C TYR A 118 20.66 -2.84 2.30
N GLU A 119 21.56 -2.22 3.09
CA GLU A 119 21.32 -0.90 3.67
C GLU A 119 21.08 0.18 2.60
N LYS A 120 21.86 0.17 1.51
CA LYS A 120 21.73 1.15 0.41
C LYS A 120 20.44 1.00 -0.38
N LEU A 121 19.99 -0.22 -0.65
CA LEU A 121 18.81 -0.47 -1.49
C LEU A 121 17.51 -0.60 -0.70
N SER A 122 17.59 -1.04 0.55
CA SER A 122 16.40 -1.20 1.38
C SER A 122 15.72 0.14 1.65
N VAL A 123 16.46 1.17 2.05
CA VAL A 123 15.92 2.51 2.34
C VAL A 123 15.07 3.08 1.19
N PRO A 124 15.57 3.19 -0.07
CA PRO A 124 14.75 3.70 -1.17
C PRO A 124 13.56 2.78 -1.50
N LEU A 125 13.68 1.47 -1.33
CA LEU A 125 12.56 0.54 -1.50
C LEU A 125 11.47 0.75 -0.44
N TYR A 126 11.86 0.92 0.83
CA TYR A 126 10.97 1.28 1.93
C TYR A 126 10.27 2.61 1.65
N LEU A 127 11.02 3.67 1.31
CA LEU A 127 10.46 4.99 0.98
C LEU A 127 9.49 4.94 -0.21
N PHE A 128 9.83 4.19 -1.25
CA PHE A 128 8.92 3.99 -2.38
C PHE A 128 7.64 3.27 -1.94
N SER A 129 7.76 2.24 -1.09
CA SER A 129 6.61 1.53 -0.56
C SER A 129 5.68 2.43 0.26
N GLU A 130 6.23 3.28 1.13
CA GLU A 130 5.46 4.22 1.96
C GLU A 130 4.72 5.29 1.15
N THR A 131 5.27 5.66 -0.01
CA THR A 131 4.66 6.66 -0.90
C THR A 131 3.64 6.06 -1.87
N LEU A 132 3.72 4.76 -2.13
CA LEU A 132 2.88 4.05 -3.09
C LEU A 132 1.36 4.22 -2.84
N PRO A 133 0.84 4.20 -1.60
CA PRO A 133 -0.57 4.47 -1.32
C PRO A 133 -1.05 5.81 -1.86
N PHE A 134 -0.23 6.86 -1.70
CA PHE A 134 -0.55 8.20 -2.17
C PHE A 134 -0.45 8.30 -3.69
N LEU A 135 0.56 7.67 -4.30
CA LEU A 135 0.71 7.62 -5.76
C LEU A 135 -0.50 6.93 -6.42
N LEU A 136 -0.93 5.79 -5.88
CA LEU A 136 -2.12 5.07 -6.36
C LEU A 136 -3.39 5.88 -6.16
N TRP A 137 -3.52 6.57 -5.03
CA TRP A 137 -4.65 7.47 -4.80
C TRP A 137 -4.67 8.63 -5.81
N ILE A 138 -3.54 9.28 -6.06
CA ILE A 138 -3.43 10.34 -7.08
C ILE A 138 -3.78 9.79 -8.46
N LEU A 139 -3.31 8.59 -8.81
CA LEU A 139 -3.60 7.96 -10.09
C LEU A 139 -5.10 7.67 -10.24
N PHE A 140 -5.72 7.05 -9.24
CA PHE A 140 -7.11 6.60 -9.33
C PHE A 140 -8.16 7.65 -8.99
N ALA A 141 -7.80 8.68 -8.23
CA ALA A 141 -8.68 9.75 -7.79
C ALA A 141 -8.21 11.14 -8.27
N ARG A 142 -7.39 11.21 -9.33
CA ARG A 142 -6.76 12.44 -9.85
C ARG A 142 -7.67 13.66 -9.83
N LYS A 143 -8.88 13.53 -10.38
CA LYS A 143 -9.84 14.65 -10.46
C LYS A 143 -10.21 15.17 -9.06
N GLN A 144 -10.54 14.25 -8.15
CA GLN A 144 -10.90 14.57 -6.77
C GLN A 144 -9.73 15.18 -6.01
N VAL A 145 -8.51 14.67 -6.23
CA VAL A 145 -7.28 15.25 -5.66
C VAL A 145 -7.11 16.69 -6.13
N VAL A 146 -7.20 16.95 -7.43
CA VAL A 146 -7.07 18.31 -7.97
C VAL A 146 -8.15 19.22 -7.39
N ASP A 147 -9.40 18.76 -7.30
CA ASP A 147 -10.50 19.55 -6.74
C ASP A 147 -10.31 19.87 -5.24
N LEU A 148 -9.64 18.97 -4.49
CA LEU A 148 -9.31 19.14 -3.07
C LEU A 148 -8.21 20.18 -2.83
N PHE A 149 -7.13 20.13 -3.62
CA PHE A 149 -5.96 21.00 -3.43
C PHE A 149 -6.04 22.32 -4.21
N MET A 150 -6.73 22.33 -5.35
CA MET A 150 -6.90 23.49 -6.22
C MET A 150 -8.38 23.82 -6.37
N PRO A 151 -9.07 24.25 -5.30
CA PRO A 151 -10.47 24.61 -5.41
C PRO A 151 -10.60 25.80 -6.37
N ARG A 152 -11.10 25.54 -7.59
CA ARG A 152 -11.41 26.61 -8.57
C ARG A 152 -12.14 27.74 -7.85
N LYS A 153 -11.52 28.94 -7.82
CA LYS A 153 -12.17 30.17 -7.37
C LYS A 153 -13.37 30.38 -8.30
N VAL A 154 -14.57 30.35 -7.74
CA VAL A 154 -15.76 30.78 -8.47
C VAL A 154 -15.52 32.26 -8.77
N ALA A 155 -15.39 32.61 -10.06
CA ALA A 155 -15.41 34.01 -10.47
C ALA A 155 -16.72 34.60 -9.94
N ALA A 156 -16.61 35.56 -9.03
CA ALA A 156 -17.77 36.32 -8.58
C ALA A 156 -18.38 36.99 -9.81
N LYS A 157 -19.62 36.62 -10.13
CA LYS A 157 -20.47 37.36 -11.06
C LYS A 157 -21.07 38.55 -10.34
#